data_AF-A0A3B4ASH4-F1
#
_entry.id   AF-A0A3B4ASH4-F1
#
_cell.length_a   1.000
_cell.length_b   1.000
_cell.length_c   1.000
_cell.angle_alpha   90.00
_cell.angle_beta   90.00
_cell.angle_gamma   90.00
#
_symmetry.space_group_name_H-M   'P 1'
#
loop_
_entity.id
_entity.type
_entity.pdbx_description
1 polymer ?
#
loop_
_entity_poly.entity_id
_entity_poly.type
_entity_poly.pdbx_seq_one_letter_code
_entity_poly.pdbx_strand_id
1 'polypeptide(L)'
;MATAQTTQEKENEDWSLLPLVHDIIKCMDKDSQDVHQELAKLKSKIQEAREQISNMPGIDCSPQEQQQQLCTLREQVRTKNQLLHKYKGLCMFDVPKAS
;
A
#
# COMPACT_ATOMS: atom_id res chain seq x y z
N MET A 1 -4.29 2.50 -24.35
CA MET A 1 -4.62 1.64 -23.19
C MET A 1 -3.42 1.67 -22.28
N ALA A 2 -3.47 2.47 -21.22
CA ALA A 2 -2.33 2.79 -20.37
C ALA A 2 -2.64 2.39 -18.93
N THR A 3 -1.69 1.64 -18.36
CA THR A 3 -1.39 1.47 -16.93
C THR A 3 -2.51 0.94 -16.04
N ALA A 4 -2.78 -0.36 -16.15
CA ALA A 4 -3.19 -1.18 -14.99
C ALA A 4 -1.90 -1.70 -14.32
N GLN A 5 -1.17 -0.81 -13.68
CA GLN A 5 -0.02 -1.14 -12.84
C GLN A 5 -0.12 -0.28 -11.59
N THR A 6 -0.78 -0.79 -10.56
CA THR A 6 -0.50 -0.38 -9.18
C THR A 6 -1.03 -1.45 -8.22
N THR A 7 -0.07 -2.05 -7.50
CA THR A 7 -0.22 -2.52 -6.11
C THR A 7 -0.79 -3.93 -5.85
N GLN A 8 -0.26 -4.94 -6.55
CA GLN A 8 -0.03 -6.29 -6.03
C GLN A 8 1.29 -6.68 -6.74
N GLU A 9 2.45 -6.61 -6.12
CA GLU A 9 3.04 -7.67 -5.30
C GLU A 9 4.26 -7.07 -4.58
N LYS A 10 4.07 -6.60 -3.35
CA LYS A 10 5.13 -6.65 -2.33
C LYS A 10 4.61 -7.47 -1.14
N GLU A 11 3.79 -8.47 -1.45
CA GLU A 11 3.43 -9.54 -0.52
C GLU A 11 4.64 -10.44 -0.35
N ASN A 12 5.61 -9.95 0.43
CA ASN A 12 6.45 -10.69 1.37
C ASN A 12 7.62 -9.80 1.81
N GLU A 13 7.34 -8.55 2.23
CA GLU A 13 8.24 -7.93 3.19
C GLU A 13 8.06 -8.73 4.47
N ASP A 14 8.99 -9.64 4.72
CA ASP A 14 8.95 -10.56 5.86
C ASP A 14 9.10 -9.74 7.16
N TRP A 15 7.97 -9.22 7.64
CA TRP A 15 7.83 -8.48 8.90
C TRP A 15 8.07 -9.36 10.12
N SER A 16 8.35 -10.65 9.91
CA SER A 16 8.73 -11.55 10.98
C SER A 16 9.92 -10.98 11.76
N LEU A 17 9.68 -10.79 13.05
CA LEU A 17 10.69 -10.45 14.04
C LEU A 17 11.34 -11.72 14.63
N LEU A 18 10.77 -12.90 14.35
CA LEU A 18 11.20 -14.16 14.95
C LEU A 18 12.67 -14.50 14.66
N PRO A 19 13.22 -14.30 13.44
CA PRO A 19 14.65 -14.54 13.19
C PRO A 19 15.55 -13.65 14.08
N LEU A 20 15.20 -12.37 14.23
CA LEU A 20 15.94 -11.43 15.09
C LEU A 20 15.84 -11.82 16.58
N VAL A 21 14.64 -12.20 17.04
CA VAL A 21 14.46 -12.67 18.42
C VAL A 21 15.27 -13.94 18.68
N HIS A 22 15.27 -14.88 17.73
CA HIS A 22 16.08 -16.09 17.82
C HIS A 22 17.58 -15.77 17.89
N ASP A 23 18.07 -14.85 17.06
CA ASP A 23 19.48 -14.46 17.04
C ASP A 23 19.90 -13.76 18.34
N ILE A 24 19.04 -12.93 18.93
CA ILE A 24 19.25 -12.34 20.25
C ILE A 24 19.41 -13.44 21.31
N ILE A 25 18.49 -14.40 21.37
CA ILE A 25 18.54 -15.52 22.33
C ILE A 25 19.84 -16.30 22.16
N LYS A 26 20.22 -16.61 20.90
CA LYS A 26 21.47 -17.31 20.59
C LYS A 26 22.72 -16.54 20.98
N CYS A 27 22.71 -15.20 20.85
CA CYS A 27 23.81 -14.35 21.30
C CYS A 27 23.90 -14.29 22.83
N MET A 28 22.75 -14.29 23.53
CA MET A 28 22.69 -14.33 24.99
C MET A 28 23.20 -15.66 25.55
N ASP A 29 22.79 -16.78 24.95
CA ASP A 29 23.24 -18.13 25.36
C ASP A 29 24.76 -18.33 25.24
N LYS A 30 25.44 -17.48 24.48
CA LYS A 30 26.89 -17.52 24.23
C LYS A 30 27.67 -16.44 24.99
N ASP A 31 27.01 -15.64 25.82
CA ASP A 31 27.60 -14.43 26.44
C ASP A 31 28.31 -13.52 25.42
N SER A 32 27.77 -13.45 24.19
CA SER A 32 28.38 -12.64 23.12
C SER A 32 28.12 -11.15 23.34
N GLN A 33 29.12 -10.32 23.03
CA GLN A 33 28.95 -8.86 22.98
C GLN A 33 27.99 -8.42 21.86
N ASP A 34 27.67 -9.29 20.91
CA ASP A 34 26.79 -9.01 19.77
C ASP A 34 25.31 -8.83 20.17
N VAL A 35 24.92 -9.21 21.39
CA VAL A 35 23.53 -9.07 21.88
C VAL A 35 23.03 -7.62 21.74
N HIS A 36 23.88 -6.63 22.04
CA HIS A 36 23.52 -5.22 21.91
C HIS A 36 23.26 -4.81 20.45
N GLN A 37 24.00 -5.39 19.50
CA GLN A 37 23.81 -5.15 18.07
C GLN A 37 22.48 -5.75 17.58
N GLU A 38 22.17 -6.98 17.98
CA GLU A 38 20.91 -7.62 17.59
C GLU A 38 19.69 -6.93 18.22
N LEU A 39 19.80 -6.46 19.48
CA LEU A 39 18.79 -5.62 20.11
C LEU A 39 18.57 -4.30 19.37
N ALA A 40 19.65 -3.66 18.90
CA ALA A 40 19.55 -2.44 18.10
C ALA A 40 18.83 -2.69 16.77
N LYS A 41 19.11 -3.81 16.09
CA LYS A 41 18.42 -4.21 14.86
C LYS A 41 16.92 -4.44 15.11
N LEU A 42 16.56 -5.15 16.18
CA LEU A 42 15.16 -5.38 16.56
C LEU A 42 14.43 -4.06 16.81
N LYS A 43 15.05 -3.15 17.57
CA LYS A 43 14.49 -1.81 17.84
C LYS A 43 14.24 -1.04 16.53
N SER A 44 15.20 -1.02 15.62
CA SER A 44 15.05 -0.36 14.32
C SER A 44 13.93 -0.97 13.49
N LYS A 45 13.83 -2.30 13.41
CA LYS A 45 12.77 -2.96 12.63
C LYS A 45 11.37 -2.70 13.20
N ILE A 46 11.23 -2.62 14.53
CA ILE A 46 9.98 -2.21 15.18
C ILE A 46 9.64 -0.75 14.86
N GLN A 47 10.62 0.13 14.88
CA GLN A 47 10.41 1.55 14.59
C GLN A 47 10.01 1.75 13.12
N GLU A 48 10.66 1.07 12.20
CA GLU A 48 10.30 1.07 10.78
C GLU A 48 8.86 0.57 10.59
N ALA A 49 8.48 -0.55 11.21
CA ALA A 49 7.11 -1.06 11.14
C ALA A 49 6.08 -0.04 11.67
N ARG A 50 6.39 0.66 12.77
CA ARG A 50 5.52 1.72 13.31
C ARG A 50 5.36 2.88 12.33
N GLU A 51 6.45 3.34 11.73
CA GLU A 51 6.42 4.42 10.75
C GLU A 51 5.61 4.02 9.50
N GLN A 52 5.77 2.78 9.02
CA GLN A 52 4.97 2.29 7.91
C GLN A 52 3.48 2.20 8.23
N ILE A 53 3.11 1.68 9.41
CA ILE A 53 1.71 1.65 9.85
C ILE A 53 1.16 3.08 9.98
N SER A 54 1.92 4.00 10.56
CA SER A 54 1.50 5.40 10.72
C SER A 54 1.30 6.12 9.39
N ASN A 55 2.05 5.75 8.37
CA ASN A 55 1.93 6.32 7.02
C ASN A 55 0.92 5.57 6.14
N MET A 56 0.28 4.51 6.66
CA MET A 56 -0.65 3.69 5.89
C MET A 56 -1.94 4.48 5.60
N PRO A 57 -2.33 4.64 4.33
CA PRO A 57 -3.55 5.35 3.97
C PRO A 57 -4.78 4.70 4.61
N GLY A 58 -5.64 5.51 5.22
CA GLY A 58 -6.87 5.05 5.85
C GLY A 58 -6.69 4.46 7.25
N ILE A 59 -5.48 4.42 7.83
CA ILE A 59 -5.26 3.92 9.20
C ILE A 59 -6.10 4.66 10.26
N ASP A 60 -6.41 5.93 10.01
CA ASP A 60 -7.25 6.77 10.87
C ASP A 60 -8.76 6.59 10.64
N CYS A 61 -9.16 5.80 9.64
CA CYS A 61 -10.57 5.58 9.29
C CYS A 61 -11.07 4.25 9.84
N SER A 62 -12.33 4.23 10.28
CA SER A 62 -13.01 2.97 10.60
C SER A 62 -13.19 2.10 9.35
N PRO A 63 -13.26 0.77 9.49
CA PRO A 63 -13.52 -0.13 8.36
C PRO A 63 -14.77 0.24 7.56
N GLN A 64 -15.81 0.72 8.24
CA GLN A 64 -17.08 1.15 7.64
C GLN A 64 -16.89 2.42 6.79
N GLU A 65 -16.14 3.40 7.29
CA GLU A 65 -15.83 4.62 6.53
C GLU A 65 -15.01 4.32 5.28
N GLN A 66 -13.98 3.46 5.41
CA GLN A 66 -13.18 3.01 4.28
C GLN A 66 -14.06 2.33 3.21
N GLN A 67 -14.94 1.43 3.64
CA GLN A 67 -15.85 0.72 2.75
C GLN A 67 -16.83 1.68 2.04
N GLN A 68 -17.35 2.68 2.75
CA GLN A 68 -18.22 3.70 2.16
C GLN A 68 -17.48 4.55 1.12
N GLN A 69 -16.27 5.01 1.42
CA GLN A 69 -15.43 5.77 0.48
C GLN A 69 -15.15 4.96 -0.79
N LEU A 70 -14.83 3.67 -0.64
CA LEU A 70 -14.61 2.75 -1.75
C LEU A 70 -15.87 2.60 -2.63
N CYS A 71 -17.04 2.43 -2.02
CA CYS A 71 -18.32 2.38 -2.75
C CYS A 71 -18.56 3.67 -3.54
N THR A 72 -18.38 4.83 -2.90
CA THR A 72 -18.54 6.13 -3.56
C THR A 72 -17.57 6.31 -4.72
N LEU A 73 -16.29 5.95 -4.55
CA LEU A 73 -15.30 6.02 -5.64
C LEU A 73 -15.67 5.13 -6.83
N ARG A 74 -16.13 3.90 -6.57
CA ARG A 74 -16.60 2.98 -7.62
C ARG A 74 -17.79 3.56 -8.39
N GLU A 75 -18.74 4.18 -7.69
CA GLU A 75 -19.89 4.84 -8.32
C GLU A 75 -19.45 6.04 -9.17
N GLN A 76 -18.53 6.88 -8.66
CA GLN A 76 -17.98 8.00 -9.43
C GLN A 76 -17.31 7.52 -10.71
N VAL A 77 -16.50 6.47 -10.65
CA VAL A 77 -15.85 5.87 -11.82
C VAL A 77 -16.89 5.37 -12.83
N ARG A 78 -17.94 4.69 -12.35
CA ARG A 78 -19.05 4.23 -13.21
C ARG A 78 -19.72 5.41 -13.92
N THR A 79 -20.11 6.44 -13.18
CA THR A 79 -20.79 7.62 -13.73
C THR A 79 -19.91 8.38 -14.72
N LYS A 80 -18.63 8.60 -14.40
CA LYS A 80 -17.66 9.24 -15.30
C LYS A 80 -17.50 8.43 -16.59
N ASN A 81 -17.40 7.11 -16.51
CA ASN A 81 -17.32 6.25 -17.70
C ASN A 81 -18.59 6.32 -18.55
N GLN A 82 -19.77 6.32 -17.94
CA GLN A 82 -21.04 6.48 -18.67
C GLN A 82 -21.09 7.83 -19.40
N LEU A 83 -20.65 8.90 -18.74
CA LEU A 83 -20.60 10.22 -19.34
C LEU A 83 -19.65 10.27 -20.54
N LEU A 84 -18.44 9.70 -20.40
CA LEU A 84 -17.50 9.57 -21.52
C LEU A 84 -18.09 8.77 -22.69
N HIS A 85 -18.83 7.69 -22.42
CA HIS A 85 -19.49 6.91 -23.47
C HIS A 85 -20.57 7.73 -24.19
N LYS A 86 -21.39 8.48 -23.44
CA LYS A 86 -22.38 9.39 -24.01
C LYS A 86 -21.71 10.42 -24.92
N TYR A 87 -20.64 11.07 -24.46
CA TYR A 87 -19.91 12.04 -25.28
C TYR A 87 -19.30 11.42 -26.54
N LYS A 88 -18.75 10.20 -26.47
CA LYS A 88 -18.25 9.47 -27.65
C LYS A 88 -19.37 9.19 -28.66
N GLY A 89 -20.55 8.79 -28.19
CA GLY A 89 -21.70 8.51 -29.06
C GLY A 89 -22.37 9.76 -29.65
N LEU A 90 -22.10 10.95 -29.09
CA LEU A 90 -22.77 12.19 -29.45
C LEU A 90 -22.15 12.93 -30.66
N CYS A 91 -21.05 12.44 -31.24
CA CYS A 91 -20.40 12.95 -32.46
C CYS A 91 -20.64 14.46 -32.73
N MET A 92 -20.31 15.32 -31.76
CA MET A 92 -20.17 16.77 -31.97
C MET A 92 -18.69 17.18 -32.05
N PHE A 93 -17.79 16.20 -32.13
CA PHE A 93 -16.34 16.36 -32.29
C PHE A 93 -15.82 15.55 -33.48
N ASP A 94 -16.51 15.59 -34.62
CA ASP A 94 -15.79 15.40 -35.88
C ASP A 94 -14.81 16.58 -35.99
N VAL A 95 -13.57 16.34 -35.57
CA VAL A 95 -12.46 17.24 -35.87
C VAL A 95 -12.44 17.33 -37.40
N PRO A 96 -12.63 18.53 -38.00
CA PRO A 96 -12.57 18.65 -39.43
C PRO A 96 -11.26 18.04 -39.90
N LYS A 97 -11.32 16.98 -40.70
CA LYS A 97 -10.12 16.46 -41.37
C LYS A 97 -9.58 17.63 -42.19
N ALA A 98 -8.41 18.15 -41.79
CA ALA A 98 -7.72 19.19 -42.53
C ALA A 98 -7.59 18.73 -43.99
N SER A 99 -8.22 19.48 -44.90
CA SER A 99 -8.04 19.35 -46.35
C SER A 99 -6.74 20.00 -46.76
#